data_AF-A0A831SKU2-F1
#
_entry.id   AF-A0A831SKU2-F1
#
_cell.length_a   1.000
_cell.length_b   1.000
_cell.length_c   1.000
_cell.angle_alpha   90.00
_cell.angle_beta   90.00
_cell.angle_gamma   90.00
#
_symmetry.space_group_name_H-M   'P 1'
#
loop_
_entity.id
_entity.type
_entity.pdbx_description
1 polymer ?
#
loop_
_entity_poly.entity_id
_entity_poly.type
_entity_poly.pdbx_seq_one_letter_code
_entity_poly.pdbx_strand_id
1 'polypeptide(L)'
;MKIYNASIPLGLLKTYYETFHKPINVLLSIATVGKELYKFRENRHMIRSCICDSGAWSTHNADLKIDVVYVKTFYCNNKDLFDWYINFDEDFSTRGFAENLENQKTLEEAGLRPVPVVHNFYNDEIEYYVEEGYNIIALGSSQNTSLDATKYAVEKIKRLNPEIKIHLLGFTKIKELIELPIASSDSASWAISGKFGFIKYWNWRKKGYDKTDHIYVDGYHGNKGNSYDFATYPFKKELEDYLESNFGFSYKDLLGYRGQFNVLLINLHYYVTLEDIINEERRRLNIPLE
;
A
#
# COMPACT_ATOMS: atom_id res chain seq x y z
N MET A 1 -10.20 8.07 0.10
CA MET A 1 -8.81 7.61 0.00
C MET A 1 -8.72 6.27 -0.70
N LYS A 2 -7.57 5.97 -1.30
CA LYS A 2 -7.27 4.70 -2.00
C LYS A 2 -6.14 3.91 -1.31
N ILE A 3 -6.30 2.60 -1.13
CA ILE A 3 -5.24 1.68 -0.70
C ILE A 3 -4.70 0.95 -1.93
N TYR A 4 -3.43 1.19 -2.27
CA TYR A 4 -2.76 0.46 -3.34
C TYR A 4 -2.14 -0.83 -2.80
N ASN A 5 -2.53 -1.97 -3.38
CA ASN A 5 -2.01 -3.27 -2.99
C ASN A 5 -0.67 -3.49 -3.69
N ALA A 6 0.42 -3.39 -2.94
CA ALA A 6 1.78 -3.52 -3.44
C ALA A 6 2.15 -4.98 -3.68
N SER A 7 2.97 -5.24 -4.70
CA SER A 7 3.56 -6.55 -4.99
C SER A 7 2.55 -7.67 -5.24
N ILE A 8 1.39 -7.35 -5.83
CA ILE A 8 0.38 -8.36 -6.16
C ILE A 8 0.84 -9.27 -7.32
N PRO A 9 0.85 -10.60 -7.16
CA PRO A 9 1.06 -11.52 -8.28
C PRO A 9 -0.13 -11.47 -9.23
N LEU A 10 0.12 -11.53 -10.54
CA LEU A 10 -0.95 -11.49 -11.55
C LEU A 10 -2.00 -12.60 -11.36
N GLY A 11 -1.58 -13.80 -10.98
CA GLY A 11 -2.51 -14.92 -10.74
C GLY A 11 -3.50 -14.63 -9.61
N LEU A 12 -3.07 -13.88 -8.59
CA LEU A 12 -3.94 -13.47 -7.50
C LEU A 12 -4.90 -12.36 -7.93
N LEU A 13 -4.42 -11.38 -8.71
CA LEU A 13 -5.27 -10.33 -9.30
C LEU A 13 -6.39 -10.93 -10.16
N LYS A 14 -6.04 -11.88 -11.04
CA LYS A 14 -7.00 -12.58 -11.91
C LYS A 14 -8.05 -13.31 -11.09
N THR A 15 -7.62 -14.12 -10.12
CA THR A 15 -8.55 -14.88 -9.27
C THR A 15 -9.46 -13.93 -8.49
N TYR A 16 -8.92 -12.85 -7.93
CA TYR A 16 -9.74 -11.86 -7.23
C TYR A 16 -10.82 -11.25 -8.14
N TYR A 17 -10.44 -10.86 -9.36
CA TYR A 17 -11.37 -10.28 -10.32
C TYR A 17 -12.41 -11.30 -10.80
N GLU A 18 -12.05 -12.57 -10.99
CA GLU A 18 -12.98 -13.65 -11.32
C GLU A 18 -13.97 -13.92 -10.19
N THR A 19 -13.53 -13.85 -8.92
CA THR A 19 -14.39 -14.06 -7.75
C THR A 19 -15.34 -12.88 -7.50
N PHE A 20 -14.83 -11.65 -7.55
CA PHE A 20 -15.56 -10.47 -7.08
C PHE A 20 -16.01 -9.50 -8.19
N HIS A 21 -15.53 -9.69 -9.42
CA HIS A 21 -15.76 -8.80 -10.57
C HIS A 21 -15.49 -7.31 -10.27
N LYS A 22 -14.56 -7.05 -9.33
CA LYS A 22 -14.23 -5.72 -8.83
C LYS A 22 -12.77 -5.39 -9.17
N PRO A 23 -12.50 -4.33 -9.96
CA PRO A 23 -11.14 -3.89 -10.19
C PRO A 23 -10.57 -3.21 -8.94
N ILE A 24 -9.26 -3.38 -8.70
CA ILE A 24 -8.59 -2.91 -7.47
C ILE A 24 -7.44 -1.94 -7.75
N ASN A 25 -7.01 -1.20 -6.73
CA ASN A 25 -5.86 -0.31 -6.82
C ASN A 25 -4.56 -1.11 -6.61
N VAL A 26 -3.57 -0.92 -7.48
CA VAL A 26 -2.31 -1.71 -7.51
C VAL A 26 -1.10 -0.78 -7.51
N LEU A 27 -0.09 -1.13 -6.70
CA LEU A 27 1.26 -0.55 -6.78
C LEU A 27 2.21 -1.61 -7.33
N LEU A 28 2.84 -1.30 -8.46
CA LEU A 28 3.91 -2.11 -9.05
C LEU A 28 5.25 -1.48 -8.69
N SER A 29 6.25 -2.29 -8.32
CA SER A 29 7.60 -1.78 -8.04
C SER A 29 8.52 -2.16 -9.20
N ILE A 30 9.35 -1.22 -9.66
CA ILE A 30 10.34 -1.49 -10.72
C ILE A 30 11.21 -2.70 -10.36
N ALA A 31 11.57 -2.83 -9.08
CA ALA A 31 12.41 -3.91 -8.56
C ALA A 31 11.80 -5.31 -8.70
N THR A 32 10.47 -5.43 -8.79
CA THR A 32 9.78 -6.72 -8.76
C THR A 32 8.94 -7.02 -10.00
N VAL A 33 8.44 -5.98 -10.68
CA VAL A 33 7.51 -6.17 -11.81
C VAL A 33 8.18 -6.82 -13.03
N GLY A 34 9.48 -6.59 -13.21
CA GLY A 34 10.34 -7.25 -14.18
C GLY A 34 9.68 -7.48 -15.55
N LYS A 35 9.75 -8.73 -16.03
CA LYS A 35 9.16 -9.15 -17.32
C LYS A 35 7.63 -9.29 -17.27
N GLU A 36 6.97 -9.17 -16.13
CA GLU A 36 5.51 -9.38 -16.04
C GLU A 36 4.70 -8.13 -16.38
N LEU A 37 5.34 -6.98 -16.54
CA LEU A 37 4.68 -5.70 -16.81
C LEU A 37 3.71 -5.75 -18.00
N TYR A 38 4.09 -6.43 -19.10
CA TYR A 38 3.22 -6.57 -20.28
C TYR A 38 1.92 -7.32 -19.93
N LYS A 39 1.97 -8.27 -19.01
CA LYS A 39 0.78 -9.01 -18.58
C LYS A 39 -0.16 -8.13 -17.77
N PHE A 40 0.35 -7.22 -16.95
CA PHE A 40 -0.48 -6.23 -16.26
C PHE A 40 -1.17 -5.29 -17.26
N ARG A 41 -0.46 -4.90 -18.33
CA ARG A 41 -1.03 -4.12 -19.43
C ARG A 41 -2.17 -4.86 -20.14
N GLU A 42 -2.00 -6.15 -20.45
CA GLU A 42 -3.06 -6.99 -21.05
C GLU A 42 -4.28 -7.17 -20.12
N ASN A 43 -4.07 -7.12 -18.81
CA ASN A 43 -5.11 -7.32 -17.79
C ASN A 43 -5.56 -5.99 -17.14
N ARG A 44 -5.36 -4.85 -17.82
CA ARG A 44 -5.62 -3.50 -17.27
C ARG A 44 -7.07 -3.29 -16.80
N HIS A 45 -8.03 -4.01 -17.37
CA HIS A 45 -9.45 -3.97 -16.98
C HIS A 45 -9.71 -4.48 -15.54
N MET A 46 -8.80 -5.28 -14.99
CA MET A 46 -8.86 -5.78 -13.61
C MET A 46 -8.30 -4.76 -12.59
N ILE A 47 -7.69 -3.68 -13.08
CA ILE A 47 -7.00 -2.69 -12.27
C ILE A 47 -7.81 -1.40 -12.32
N ARG A 48 -8.16 -0.86 -11.16
CA ARG A 48 -8.87 0.42 -11.05
C ARG A 48 -7.91 1.59 -11.24
N SER A 49 -6.80 1.54 -10.53
CA SER A 49 -5.76 2.57 -10.49
C SER A 49 -4.41 1.86 -10.36
N CYS A 50 -3.41 2.28 -11.12
CA CYS A 50 -2.08 1.65 -11.13
C CYS A 50 -1.02 2.71 -10.90
N ILE A 51 -0.19 2.51 -9.89
CA ILE A 51 0.93 3.42 -9.57
C ILE A 51 2.24 2.65 -9.58
N CYS A 52 3.35 3.37 -9.71
CA CYS A 52 4.68 2.75 -9.67
C CYS A 52 5.53 3.27 -8.51
N ASP A 53 6.10 2.34 -7.76
CA ASP A 53 7.23 2.58 -6.87
C ASP A 53 8.54 2.39 -7.65
N SER A 54 9.52 3.26 -7.40
CA SER A 54 10.83 3.22 -8.05
C SER A 54 11.68 2.02 -7.59
N GLY A 55 11.30 1.38 -6.48
CA GLY A 55 11.94 0.17 -5.97
C GLY A 55 13.24 0.43 -5.20
N ALA A 56 13.54 1.69 -4.88
CA ALA A 56 14.76 2.07 -4.17
C ALA A 56 14.93 1.35 -2.82
N TRP A 57 13.83 1.06 -2.11
CA TRP A 57 13.92 0.28 -0.87
C TRP A 57 14.36 -1.17 -1.12
N SER A 58 13.92 -1.75 -2.24
CA SER A 58 14.25 -3.14 -2.60
C SER A 58 15.67 -3.26 -3.12
N THR A 59 16.23 -2.22 -3.75
CA THR A 59 17.61 -2.22 -4.27
C THR A 59 18.65 -2.07 -3.18
N HIS A 60 18.32 -1.41 -2.07
CA HIS A 60 19.19 -1.39 -0.90
C HIS A 60 19.27 -2.76 -0.19
N ASN A 61 18.25 -3.61 -0.35
CA ASN A 61 18.10 -4.89 0.36
C ASN A 61 18.36 -6.14 -0.51
N ALA A 62 18.44 -5.99 -1.82
CA ALA A 62 18.74 -7.05 -2.79
C ALA A 62 19.82 -6.52 -3.75
N ASP A 63 20.76 -7.35 -4.21
CA ASP A 63 21.83 -6.99 -5.17
C ASP A 63 21.31 -6.60 -6.59
N LEU A 64 20.27 -5.77 -6.66
CA LEU A 64 19.67 -5.24 -7.86
C LEU A 64 20.37 -3.92 -8.20
N LYS A 65 21.01 -3.88 -9.37
CA LYS A 65 21.60 -2.65 -9.92
C LYS A 65 20.51 -1.81 -10.60
N ILE A 66 19.75 -1.08 -9.81
CA ILE A 66 18.82 -0.05 -10.31
C ILE A 66 19.42 1.31 -9.93
N ASP A 67 19.62 2.16 -10.93
CA ASP A 67 20.05 3.54 -10.79
C ASP A 67 19.00 4.48 -11.42
N VAL A 68 19.20 5.79 -11.26
CA VAL A 68 18.29 6.81 -11.83
C VAL A 68 18.17 6.69 -13.36
N VAL A 69 19.21 6.22 -14.07
CA VAL A 69 19.19 6.03 -15.53
C VAL A 69 18.27 4.88 -15.92
N TYR A 70 18.30 3.79 -15.16
CA TYR A 70 17.40 2.66 -15.32
C TYR A 70 15.95 3.09 -15.05
N VAL A 71 15.71 3.79 -13.93
CA VAL A 71 14.37 4.28 -13.57
C VAL A 71 13.82 5.23 -14.62
N LYS A 72 14.64 6.18 -15.10
CA LYS A 72 14.28 7.07 -16.21
C LYS A 72 13.84 6.29 -17.44
N THR A 73 14.66 5.31 -17.85
CA THR A 73 14.38 4.49 -19.03
C THR A 73 13.08 3.71 -18.86
N PHE A 74 12.87 3.14 -17.66
CA PHE A 74 11.65 2.40 -17.34
C PHE A 74 10.40 3.29 -17.43
N TYR A 75 10.42 4.46 -16.79
CA TYR A 75 9.29 5.38 -16.82
C TYR A 75 9.02 5.94 -18.22
N CYS A 76 10.05 6.34 -18.97
CA CYS A 76 9.87 6.79 -20.35
C CYS A 76 9.13 5.77 -21.23
N ASN A 77 9.43 4.49 -21.05
CA ASN A 77 8.83 3.40 -21.84
C ASN A 77 7.45 2.95 -21.35
N ASN A 78 7.04 3.30 -20.13
CA ASN A 78 5.86 2.70 -19.48
C ASN A 78 4.95 3.70 -18.76
N LYS A 79 5.21 5.01 -18.84
CA LYS A 79 4.42 6.04 -18.13
C LYS A 79 2.93 6.01 -18.43
N ASP A 80 2.53 5.50 -19.60
CA ASP A 80 1.14 5.37 -20.02
C ASP A 80 0.37 4.28 -19.25
N LEU A 81 1.08 3.37 -18.59
CA LEU A 81 0.47 2.32 -17.75
C LEU A 81 0.05 2.86 -16.37
N PHE A 82 0.72 3.90 -15.89
CA PHE A 82 0.63 4.38 -14.52
C PHE A 82 -0.12 5.70 -14.43
N ASP A 83 -0.97 5.83 -13.42
CA ASP A 83 -1.66 7.09 -13.11
C ASP A 83 -0.66 8.13 -12.58
N TRP A 84 0.37 7.66 -11.86
CA TRP A 84 1.54 8.40 -11.40
C TRP A 84 2.59 7.43 -10.87
N TYR A 85 3.81 7.91 -10.65
CA TYR A 85 4.96 7.10 -10.22
C TYR A 85 5.86 7.90 -9.29
N ILE A 86 6.54 7.22 -8.37
CA ILE A 86 7.31 7.83 -7.28
C ILE A 86 8.74 8.10 -7.73
N ASN A 87 9.37 9.13 -7.15
CA ASN A 87 10.79 9.44 -7.37
C ASN A 87 11.72 8.27 -7.01
N PHE A 88 12.93 8.28 -7.56
CA PHE A 88 13.98 7.36 -7.17
C PHE A 88 14.77 7.94 -6.00
N ASP A 89 14.36 7.57 -4.79
CA ASP A 89 14.98 8.04 -3.55
C ASP A 89 15.89 6.96 -2.97
N GLU A 90 17.19 7.11 -3.19
CA GLU A 90 18.18 6.11 -2.75
C GLU A 90 18.72 6.38 -1.34
N ASP A 91 18.65 7.63 -0.85
CA ASP A 91 18.97 7.98 0.54
C ASP A 91 17.70 8.21 1.37
N PHE A 92 17.36 7.22 2.20
CA PHE A 92 16.20 7.25 3.12
C PHE A 92 16.46 8.02 4.43
N SER A 93 17.65 8.60 4.59
CA SER A 93 18.03 9.35 5.79
C SER A 93 17.39 10.74 5.80
N THR A 94 17.38 11.38 6.97
CA THR A 94 16.93 12.77 7.12
C THR A 94 17.87 13.80 6.48
N ARG A 95 18.96 13.35 5.84
CA ARG A 95 19.94 14.17 5.12
C ARG A 95 19.96 13.87 3.61
N GLY A 96 19.16 12.92 3.14
CA GLY A 96 19.11 12.49 1.75
C GLY A 96 18.44 13.46 0.78
N PHE A 97 17.91 14.59 1.27
CA PHE A 97 17.16 15.52 0.43
C PHE A 97 17.92 15.98 -0.81
N ALA A 98 19.21 16.31 -0.69
CA ALA A 98 19.99 16.81 -1.82
C ALA A 98 20.15 15.76 -2.93
N GLU A 99 20.44 14.52 -2.56
CA GLU A 99 20.63 13.38 -3.48
C GLU A 99 19.31 12.99 -4.14
N ASN A 100 18.24 12.83 -3.34
CA ASN A 100 16.92 12.52 -3.86
C ASN A 100 16.37 13.64 -4.77
N LEU A 101 16.68 14.91 -4.46
CA LEU A 101 16.31 16.05 -5.29
C LEU A 101 17.10 16.07 -6.62
N GLU A 102 18.36 15.65 -6.63
CA GLU A 102 19.14 15.50 -7.87
C GLU A 102 18.51 14.43 -8.77
N ASN A 103 18.07 13.30 -8.19
CA ASN A 103 17.33 12.28 -8.92
C ASN A 103 15.98 12.80 -9.44
N GLN A 104 15.22 13.54 -8.62
CA GLN A 104 13.97 14.17 -9.02
C GLN A 104 14.19 15.07 -10.24
N LYS A 105 15.15 15.99 -10.17
CA LYS A 105 15.48 16.92 -11.26
C LYS A 105 15.94 16.20 -12.52
N THR A 106 16.77 15.17 -12.38
CA THR A 106 17.23 14.34 -13.50
C THR A 106 16.06 13.68 -14.26
N LEU A 107 15.03 13.23 -13.53
CA LEU A 107 13.83 12.66 -14.14
C LEU A 107 12.96 13.76 -14.78
N GLU A 108 12.84 14.92 -14.15
CA GLU A 108 12.06 16.05 -14.65
C GLU A 108 12.63 16.67 -15.91
N GLU A 109 13.95 16.82 -16.00
CA GLU A 109 14.66 17.25 -17.20
C GLU A 109 14.43 16.31 -18.40
N ALA A 110 14.11 15.04 -18.13
CA ALA A 110 13.71 14.06 -19.15
C ALA A 110 12.22 14.15 -19.55
N GLY A 111 11.47 15.13 -19.03
CA GLY A 111 10.05 15.32 -19.28
C GLY A 111 9.14 14.37 -18.51
N LEU A 112 9.65 13.73 -17.44
CA LEU A 112 8.85 12.98 -16.49
C LEU A 112 8.38 13.91 -15.36
N ARG A 113 7.40 13.48 -14.57
CA ARG A 113 6.97 14.21 -13.38
C ARG A 113 6.69 13.26 -12.21
N PRO A 114 7.75 12.62 -11.65
CA PRO A 114 7.58 11.70 -10.54
C PRO A 114 7.06 12.43 -9.30
N VAL A 115 6.30 11.72 -8.46
CA VAL A 115 5.82 12.20 -7.17
C VAL A 115 7.01 12.27 -6.21
N PRO A 116 7.33 13.45 -5.66
CA PRO A 116 8.41 13.60 -4.69
C PRO A 116 8.02 12.99 -3.36
N VAL A 117 9.02 12.56 -2.59
CA VAL A 117 8.82 12.03 -1.24
C VAL A 117 9.50 12.94 -0.22
N VAL A 118 8.76 13.30 0.82
CA VAL A 118 9.31 13.97 1.99
C VAL A 118 9.85 12.92 2.95
N HIS A 119 11.15 12.99 3.25
CA HIS A 119 11.81 12.12 4.24
C HIS A 119 12.07 12.83 5.55
N ASN A 120 11.97 14.15 5.59
CA ASN A 120 12.07 14.93 6.83
C ASN A 120 10.89 15.90 6.96
N PHE A 121 10.05 15.67 7.97
CA PHE A 121 8.87 16.52 8.17
C PHE A 121 9.22 17.90 8.75
N TYR A 122 10.40 18.05 9.37
CA TYR A 122 10.73 19.20 10.22
C TYR A 122 11.71 20.19 9.60
N ASN A 123 12.21 19.93 8.38
CA ASN A 123 12.98 20.88 7.60
C ASN A 123 12.08 21.51 6.50
N ASP A 124 12.74 22.16 5.54
CA ASP A 124 12.10 22.90 4.45
C ASP A 124 11.70 22.00 3.25
N GLU A 125 11.79 20.66 3.35
CA GLU A 125 11.39 19.75 2.26
C GLU A 125 9.93 19.94 1.86
N ILE A 126 9.05 20.10 2.86
CA ILE A 126 7.62 20.29 2.62
C ILE A 126 7.39 21.62 1.89
N GLU A 127 7.97 22.71 2.37
CA GLU A 127 7.88 24.03 1.75
C GLU A 127 8.38 23.97 0.31
N TYR A 128 9.56 23.38 0.08
CA TYR A 128 10.15 23.24 -1.24
C TYR A 128 9.19 22.56 -2.23
N TYR A 129 8.70 21.36 -1.90
CA TYR A 129 7.80 20.64 -2.82
C TYR A 129 6.42 21.29 -2.97
N VAL A 130 5.94 22.04 -1.99
CA VAL A 130 4.70 22.81 -2.16
C VAL A 130 4.91 24.00 -3.10
N GLU A 131 6.03 24.72 -2.96
CA GLU A 131 6.40 25.88 -3.80
C GLU A 131 6.66 25.50 -5.26
N GLU A 132 7.26 24.33 -5.50
CA GLU A 132 7.45 23.77 -6.85
C GLU A 132 6.14 23.34 -7.54
N GLY A 133 5.00 23.36 -6.82
CA GLY A 133 3.68 23.18 -7.42
C GLY A 133 3.34 21.74 -7.79
N TYR A 134 3.79 20.75 -7.01
CA TYR A 134 3.41 19.36 -7.18
C TYR A 134 1.95 19.11 -6.76
N ASN A 135 1.23 18.32 -7.56
CA ASN A 135 -0.17 17.98 -7.26
C ASN A 135 -0.31 16.85 -6.23
N ILE A 136 0.75 16.05 -6.07
CA ILE A 136 0.82 14.92 -5.16
C ILE A 136 2.18 14.99 -4.46
N ILE A 137 2.18 14.79 -3.15
CA ILE A 137 3.40 14.61 -2.35
C ILE A 137 3.28 13.29 -1.59
N ALA A 138 4.33 12.47 -1.63
CA ALA A 138 4.43 11.28 -0.82
C ALA A 138 5.13 11.58 0.52
N LEU A 139 4.71 10.91 1.59
CA LEU A 139 5.38 10.95 2.89
C LEU A 139 6.11 9.62 3.12
N GLY A 140 7.43 9.70 3.32
CA GLY A 140 8.30 8.55 3.54
C GLY A 140 8.03 7.84 4.88
N SER A 141 8.20 6.52 4.90
CA SER A 141 7.91 5.70 6.07
C SER A 141 8.91 5.89 7.22
N SER A 142 10.12 6.42 6.95
CA SER A 142 11.19 6.59 7.94
C SER A 142 10.83 7.55 9.07
N GLN A 143 10.02 8.58 8.79
CA GLN A 143 9.55 9.56 9.79
C GLN A 143 8.09 9.38 10.20
N ASN A 144 7.36 8.44 9.58
CA ASN A 144 6.02 8.03 10.00
C ASN A 144 6.08 7.12 11.25
N THR A 145 6.71 7.62 12.31
CA THR A 145 6.95 6.90 13.56
C THR A 145 5.78 7.04 14.54
N SER A 146 5.05 8.15 14.48
CA SER A 146 3.91 8.47 15.33
C SER A 146 2.81 9.19 14.56
N LEU A 147 1.57 9.06 15.05
CA LEU A 147 0.42 9.81 14.53
C LEU A 147 0.69 11.32 14.57
N ASP A 148 1.37 11.83 15.58
CA ASP A 148 1.66 13.26 15.73
C ASP A 148 2.63 13.76 14.65
N ALA A 149 3.66 12.98 14.30
CA ALA A 149 4.59 13.33 13.24
C ALA A 149 3.90 13.36 11.87
N THR A 150 3.11 12.32 11.55
CA THR A 150 2.36 12.25 10.30
C THR A 150 1.31 13.35 10.22
N LYS A 151 0.59 13.60 11.33
CA LYS A 151 -0.39 14.68 11.44
C LYS A 151 0.26 16.05 11.21
N TYR A 152 1.42 16.31 11.82
CA TYR A 152 2.16 17.55 11.61
C TYR A 152 2.49 17.78 10.13
N ALA A 153 3.04 16.78 9.44
CA ALA A 153 3.36 16.87 8.02
C ALA A 153 2.11 17.12 7.16
N VAL A 154 1.04 16.35 7.41
CA VAL A 154 -0.23 16.50 6.68
C VAL A 154 -0.83 17.89 6.88
N GLU A 155 -0.93 18.36 8.13
CA GLU A 155 -1.46 19.70 8.43
C GLU A 155 -0.59 20.81 7.83
N LYS A 156 0.73 20.64 7.84
CA LYS A 156 1.66 21.59 7.22
C LYS A 156 1.45 21.70 5.72
N ILE A 157 1.39 20.56 5.00
CA ILE A 157 1.10 20.53 3.56
C ILE A 157 -0.25 21.18 3.28
N LYS A 158 -1.31 20.77 3.99
CA LYS A 158 -2.67 21.28 3.76
C LYS A 158 -2.83 22.76 4.08
N ARG A 159 -2.08 23.29 5.05
CA ARG A 159 -2.06 24.73 5.36
C ARG A 159 -1.38 25.54 4.24
N LEU A 160 -0.30 25.01 3.66
CA LEU A 160 0.41 25.68 2.56
C LEU A 160 -0.38 25.58 1.25
N ASN A 161 -0.96 24.42 0.96
CA ASN A 161 -1.82 24.21 -0.20
C ASN A 161 -2.84 23.06 0.05
N PRO A 162 -4.14 23.34 0.22
CA PRO A 162 -5.14 22.32 0.52
C PRO A 162 -5.40 21.34 -0.65
N GLU A 163 -5.09 21.71 -1.88
CA GLU A 163 -5.36 20.93 -3.10
C GLU A 163 -4.35 19.79 -3.31
N ILE A 164 -3.19 19.85 -2.66
CA ILE A 164 -2.14 18.83 -2.82
C ILE A 164 -2.61 17.51 -2.22
N LYS A 165 -2.63 16.46 -3.03
CA LYS A 165 -2.96 15.11 -2.58
C LYS A 165 -1.78 14.50 -1.85
N ILE A 166 -2.05 13.80 -0.74
CA ILE A 166 -1.00 13.17 0.06
C ILE A 166 -1.06 11.66 -0.10
N HIS A 167 0.09 11.05 -0.40
CA HIS A 167 0.26 9.60 -0.41
C HIS A 167 1.14 9.18 0.79
N LEU A 168 0.64 8.29 1.66
CA LEU A 168 1.46 7.71 2.72
C LEU A 168 2.15 6.45 2.22
N LEU A 169 3.48 6.47 2.16
CA LEU A 169 4.26 5.28 1.80
C LEU A 169 4.28 4.27 2.93
N GLY A 170 3.94 3.03 2.59
CA GLY A 170 3.83 1.94 3.53
C GLY A 170 2.55 2.02 4.38
N PHE A 171 1.94 0.86 4.59
CA PHE A 171 0.63 0.81 5.25
C PHE A 171 0.72 1.31 6.67
N THR A 172 0.00 2.39 6.88
CA THR A 172 -0.01 3.15 8.11
C THR A 172 -1.18 2.68 8.98
N LYS A 173 -1.09 2.93 10.29
CA LYS A 173 -2.10 2.54 11.30
C LYS A 173 -3.49 3.00 10.86
N ILE A 174 -4.51 2.14 11.04
CA ILE A 174 -5.91 2.42 10.63
C ILE A 174 -6.42 3.76 11.16
N LYS A 175 -6.04 4.13 12.38
CA LYS A 175 -6.39 5.43 12.98
C LYS A 175 -5.90 6.61 12.13
N GLU A 176 -4.67 6.58 11.65
CA GLU A 176 -4.11 7.63 10.80
C GLU A 176 -4.85 7.70 9.46
N LEU A 177 -5.19 6.55 8.89
CA LEU A 177 -5.98 6.47 7.67
C LEU A 177 -7.41 6.97 7.86
N ILE A 178 -7.98 6.96 9.07
CA ILE A 178 -9.32 7.50 9.33
C ILE A 178 -9.28 9.00 9.65
N GLU A 179 -8.30 9.45 10.43
CA GLU A 179 -8.30 10.80 11.00
C GLU A 179 -7.60 11.85 10.12
N LEU A 180 -6.75 11.45 9.17
CA LEU A 180 -5.96 12.38 8.37
C LEU A 180 -6.51 12.58 6.94
N PRO A 181 -6.54 13.82 6.41
CA PRO A 181 -6.91 14.12 5.03
C PRO A 181 -5.78 13.75 4.06
N ILE A 182 -5.61 12.44 3.86
CA ILE A 182 -4.67 11.87 2.88
C ILE A 182 -5.45 11.24 1.72
N ALA A 183 -4.92 11.33 0.51
CA ALA A 183 -5.56 10.80 -0.69
C ALA A 183 -5.36 9.29 -0.84
N SER A 184 -4.19 8.78 -0.45
CA SER A 184 -3.91 7.35 -0.59
C SER A 184 -2.80 6.83 0.30
N SER A 185 -2.67 5.51 0.36
CA SER A 185 -1.57 4.78 0.96
C SER A 185 -1.33 3.48 0.19
N ASP A 186 -0.19 2.81 0.41
CA ASP A 186 0.07 1.48 -0.14
C ASP A 186 0.28 0.42 0.96
N SER A 187 0.14 -0.85 0.61
CA SER A 187 0.41 -1.96 1.53
C SER A 187 0.92 -3.22 0.82
N ALA A 188 2.02 -3.77 1.32
CA ALA A 188 2.43 -5.15 1.06
C ALA A 188 2.08 -6.11 2.23
N SER A 189 1.48 -5.60 3.31
CA SER A 189 1.26 -6.36 4.55
C SER A 189 0.31 -7.54 4.35
N TRP A 190 -0.60 -7.49 3.38
CA TRP A 190 -1.46 -8.62 3.01
C TRP A 190 -0.64 -9.85 2.58
N ALA A 191 0.43 -9.62 1.81
CA ALA A 191 1.32 -10.66 1.33
C ALA A 191 2.24 -11.17 2.45
N ILE A 192 2.79 -10.26 3.26
CA ILE A 192 3.66 -10.60 4.39
C ILE A 192 2.88 -11.44 5.42
N SER A 193 1.70 -11.01 5.84
CA SER A 193 0.87 -11.77 6.79
C SER A 193 0.51 -13.14 6.24
N GLY A 194 0.13 -13.22 4.96
CA GLY A 194 -0.24 -14.48 4.33
C GLY A 194 0.92 -15.46 4.18
N LYS A 195 2.14 -14.96 3.92
CA LYS A 195 3.36 -15.77 3.88
C LYS A 195 3.62 -16.50 5.21
N PHE A 196 3.23 -15.89 6.33
CA PHE A 196 3.37 -16.48 7.67
C PHE A 196 2.13 -17.24 8.15
N GLY A 197 1.16 -17.53 7.28
CA GLY A 197 -0.03 -18.30 7.63
C GLY A 197 -1.05 -17.54 8.47
N PHE A 198 -1.08 -16.21 8.36
CA PHE A 198 -2.09 -15.37 9.01
C PHE A 198 -3.10 -14.85 8.00
N ILE A 199 -4.39 -14.97 8.34
CA ILE A 199 -5.46 -14.20 7.73
C ILE A 199 -5.78 -12.96 8.58
N LYS A 200 -6.17 -11.87 7.92
CA LYS A 200 -6.72 -10.67 8.56
C LYS A 200 -8.24 -10.70 8.45
N TYR A 201 -8.91 -10.45 9.56
CA TYR A 201 -10.36 -10.43 9.63
C TYR A 201 -10.84 -9.16 10.34
N TRP A 202 -11.80 -8.46 9.75
CA TRP A 202 -12.42 -7.30 10.38
C TRP A 202 -13.55 -7.76 11.30
N ASN A 203 -13.30 -7.75 12.61
CA ASN A 203 -14.24 -8.24 13.59
C ASN A 203 -15.23 -7.14 14.02
N TRP A 204 -16.45 -7.18 13.48
CA TRP A 204 -17.50 -6.21 13.79
C TRP A 204 -17.92 -6.15 15.27
N ARG A 205 -17.59 -7.17 16.08
CA ARG A 205 -17.84 -7.19 17.53
C ARG A 205 -16.82 -6.36 18.32
N LYS A 206 -15.64 -6.14 17.76
CA LYS A 206 -14.54 -5.41 18.42
C LYS A 206 -14.85 -3.91 18.45
N LYS A 207 -14.51 -3.26 19.56
CA LYS A 207 -14.64 -1.81 19.75
C LYS A 207 -13.33 -1.09 19.37
N GLY A 208 -13.43 0.20 19.07
CA GLY A 208 -12.28 1.03 18.69
C GLY A 208 -12.13 1.18 17.17
N TYR A 209 -11.08 1.92 16.77
CA TYR A 209 -10.78 2.19 15.36
C TYR A 209 -10.28 0.95 14.62
N ASP A 210 -9.35 0.22 15.23
CA ASP A 210 -8.78 -0.99 14.63
C ASP A 210 -9.50 -2.23 15.14
N LYS A 211 -10.38 -2.76 14.30
CA LYS A 211 -11.15 -3.98 14.56
C LYS A 211 -10.52 -5.21 13.90
N THR A 212 -9.30 -5.10 13.41
CA THR A 212 -8.58 -6.21 12.79
C THR A 212 -8.22 -7.24 13.84
N ASP A 213 -8.56 -8.49 13.57
CA ASP A 213 -8.00 -9.65 14.24
C ASP A 213 -7.04 -10.37 13.28
N HIS A 214 -5.90 -10.79 13.83
CA HIS A 214 -4.91 -11.59 13.11
C HIS A 214 -5.12 -13.04 13.51
N ILE A 215 -5.48 -13.88 12.54
CA ILE A 215 -5.93 -15.24 12.79
C ILE A 215 -4.96 -16.19 12.10
N TYR A 216 -4.36 -17.04 12.91
CA TYR A 216 -3.36 -17.99 12.52
C TYR A 216 -4.03 -19.29 12.06
N VAL A 217 -3.70 -19.74 10.85
CA VAL A 217 -4.37 -20.89 10.20
C VAL A 217 -3.50 -22.12 10.00
N ASP A 218 -2.18 -22.03 10.17
CA ASP A 218 -1.27 -23.04 9.60
C ASP A 218 -0.17 -23.55 10.54
N GLY A 219 -0.48 -24.27 11.64
CA GLY A 219 0.40 -25.24 12.35
C GLY A 219 1.86 -24.93 12.79
N TYR A 220 2.55 -23.96 12.19
CA TYR A 220 3.88 -23.46 12.48
C TYR A 220 3.89 -22.78 13.86
N HIS A 221 4.60 -23.41 14.79
CA HIS A 221 4.73 -22.97 16.17
C HIS A 221 5.70 -21.77 16.29
N GLY A 222 5.44 -20.69 15.55
CA GLY A 222 6.07 -19.40 15.74
C GLY A 222 5.44 -18.64 16.91
N ASN A 223 6.12 -17.60 17.40
CA ASN A 223 5.67 -16.81 18.53
C ASN A 223 4.31 -16.15 18.23
N LYS A 224 3.24 -16.59 18.91
CA LYS A 224 1.85 -16.24 18.59
C LYS A 224 1.44 -14.80 18.98
N GLY A 225 2.31 -13.99 19.58
CA GLY A 225 2.05 -12.58 19.89
C GLY A 225 0.60 -12.29 20.36
N ASN A 226 -0.03 -11.24 19.80
CA ASN A 226 -1.44 -10.91 20.01
C ASN A 226 -2.37 -11.53 18.93
N SER A 227 -2.03 -12.69 18.39
CA SER A 227 -2.82 -13.37 17.35
C SER A 227 -3.72 -14.47 17.93
N TYR A 228 -4.81 -14.77 17.22
CA TYR A 228 -5.73 -15.86 17.55
C TYR A 228 -5.38 -17.11 16.75
N ASP A 229 -5.57 -18.28 17.33
CA ASP A 229 -5.56 -19.54 16.59
C ASP A 229 -6.93 -19.78 15.98
N PHE A 230 -7.01 -20.19 14.70
CA PHE A 230 -8.30 -20.43 14.04
C PHE A 230 -9.18 -21.42 14.81
N ALA A 231 -8.59 -22.47 15.40
CA ALA A 231 -9.34 -23.49 16.09
C ALA A 231 -10.00 -23.00 17.38
N THR A 232 -9.41 -22.01 18.05
CA THR A 232 -9.85 -21.47 19.34
C THR A 232 -10.35 -20.04 19.28
N TYR A 233 -10.51 -19.48 18.07
CA TYR A 233 -10.95 -18.10 17.89
C TYR A 233 -12.35 -17.87 18.49
N PRO A 234 -12.55 -16.88 19.38
CA PRO A 234 -13.84 -16.69 20.05
C PRO A 234 -15.01 -16.40 19.12
N PHE A 235 -14.75 -15.81 17.94
CA PHE A 235 -15.75 -15.48 16.91
C PHE A 235 -15.59 -16.38 15.68
N LYS A 236 -15.19 -17.64 15.91
CA LYS A 236 -14.92 -18.61 14.85
C LYS A 236 -16.10 -18.81 13.90
N LYS A 237 -17.33 -18.86 14.42
CA LYS A 237 -18.51 -19.07 13.59
C LYS A 237 -18.70 -17.92 12.59
N GLU A 238 -18.61 -16.67 13.05
CA GLU A 238 -18.71 -15.51 12.17
C GLU A 238 -17.58 -15.46 11.13
N LEU A 239 -16.38 -15.89 11.51
CA LEU A 239 -15.27 -16.04 10.58
C LEU A 239 -15.54 -17.13 9.52
N GLU A 240 -16.04 -18.30 9.92
CA GLU A 240 -16.40 -19.38 9.00
C GLU A 240 -17.51 -18.94 8.05
N ASP A 241 -18.56 -18.27 8.54
CA ASP A 241 -19.63 -17.71 7.73
C ASP A 241 -19.09 -16.68 6.72
N TYR A 242 -18.14 -15.82 7.13
CA TYR A 242 -17.46 -14.88 6.26
C TYR A 242 -16.65 -15.57 5.15
N LEU A 243 -15.89 -16.62 5.49
CA LEU A 243 -15.08 -17.37 4.53
C LEU A 243 -15.94 -18.11 3.50
N GLU A 244 -17.01 -18.75 3.96
CA GLU A 244 -17.95 -19.47 3.10
C GLU A 244 -18.70 -18.50 2.19
N SER A 245 -19.23 -17.40 2.73
CA SER A 245 -20.06 -16.46 1.95
C SER A 245 -19.27 -15.68 0.89
N ASN A 246 -17.99 -15.35 1.15
CA ASN A 246 -17.19 -14.53 0.24
C ASN A 246 -16.33 -15.35 -0.73
N PHE A 247 -15.93 -16.57 -0.33
CA PHE A 247 -14.97 -17.36 -1.10
C PHE A 247 -15.43 -18.81 -1.34
N GLY A 248 -16.48 -19.26 -0.67
CA GLY A 248 -16.85 -20.69 -0.62
C GLY A 248 -15.81 -21.52 0.13
N PHE A 249 -15.00 -20.91 1.01
CA PHE A 249 -13.92 -21.59 1.70
C PHE A 249 -14.34 -22.11 3.07
N SER A 250 -13.87 -23.31 3.38
CA SER A 250 -13.83 -23.88 4.72
C SER A 250 -12.43 -23.75 5.31
N TYR A 251 -12.27 -24.08 6.60
CA TYR A 251 -10.95 -24.15 7.23
C TYR A 251 -9.97 -25.07 6.46
N LYS A 252 -10.46 -26.17 5.86
CA LYS A 252 -9.61 -27.11 5.12
C LYS A 252 -9.01 -26.48 3.86
N ASP A 253 -9.70 -25.53 3.24
CA ASP A 253 -9.22 -24.83 2.06
C ASP A 253 -8.08 -23.87 2.38
N LEU A 254 -7.90 -23.51 3.65
CA LEU A 254 -6.78 -22.70 4.13
C LEU A 254 -5.53 -23.55 4.40
N LEU A 255 -5.64 -24.88 4.31
CA LEU A 255 -4.57 -25.83 4.56
C LEU A 255 -4.05 -26.45 3.26
N GLY A 256 -2.83 -26.97 3.31
CA GLY A 256 -2.25 -27.75 2.21
C GLY A 256 -1.84 -26.91 0.99
N TYR A 257 -1.76 -27.57 -0.18
CA TYR A 257 -1.09 -27.02 -1.37
C TYR A 257 -1.64 -25.67 -1.85
N ARG A 258 -2.97 -25.47 -1.81
CA ARG A 258 -3.61 -24.19 -2.18
C ARG A 258 -3.86 -23.26 -1.00
N GLY A 259 -3.58 -23.70 0.23
CA GLY A 259 -3.88 -22.96 1.45
C GLY A 259 -3.23 -21.58 1.47
N GLN A 260 -1.94 -21.50 1.15
CA GLN A 260 -1.22 -20.22 1.11
C GLN A 260 -1.82 -19.25 0.09
N PHE A 261 -2.21 -19.74 -1.09
CA PHE A 261 -2.85 -18.90 -2.11
C PHE A 261 -4.21 -18.37 -1.61
N ASN A 262 -5.02 -19.21 -0.98
CA ASN A 262 -6.33 -18.85 -0.44
C ASN A 262 -6.19 -17.83 0.71
N VAL A 263 -5.19 -17.99 1.58
CA VAL A 263 -4.84 -17.02 2.62
C VAL A 263 -4.47 -15.65 2.03
N LEU A 264 -3.67 -15.63 0.97
CA LEU A 264 -3.31 -14.39 0.27
C LEU A 264 -4.55 -13.72 -0.35
N LEU A 265 -5.47 -14.49 -0.93
CA LEU A 265 -6.71 -13.99 -1.51
C LEU A 265 -7.62 -13.36 -0.44
N ILE A 266 -7.75 -14.01 0.72
CA ILE A 266 -8.50 -13.48 1.87
C ILE A 266 -7.89 -12.16 2.35
N ASN A 267 -6.56 -12.11 2.51
CA ASN A 267 -5.88 -10.90 2.96
C ASN A 267 -5.99 -9.76 1.95
N LEU A 268 -5.89 -10.05 0.64
CA LEU A 268 -6.13 -9.04 -0.39
C LEU A 268 -7.55 -8.48 -0.28
N HIS A 269 -8.56 -9.35 -0.18
CA HIS A 269 -9.94 -8.93 0.00
C HIS A 269 -10.13 -8.08 1.25
N TYR A 270 -9.48 -8.43 2.36
CA TYR A 270 -9.48 -7.64 3.59
C TYR A 270 -9.05 -6.18 3.33
N TYR A 271 -7.95 -5.95 2.59
CA TYR A 271 -7.49 -4.58 2.29
C TYR A 271 -8.40 -3.83 1.32
N VAL A 272 -9.01 -4.52 0.36
CA VAL A 272 -10.00 -3.92 -0.55
C VAL A 272 -11.24 -3.47 0.23
N THR A 273 -11.72 -4.29 1.18
CA THR A 273 -12.86 -3.94 2.03
C THR A 273 -12.49 -2.89 3.07
N LEU A 274 -11.25 -2.89 3.57
CA LEU A 274 -10.74 -1.88 4.49
C LEU A 274 -10.74 -0.47 3.87
N GLU A 275 -10.44 -0.34 2.58
CA GLU A 275 -10.57 0.94 1.85
C GLU A 275 -12.00 1.50 1.97
N ASP A 276 -13.01 0.66 1.75
CA ASP A 276 -14.42 1.04 1.83
C ASP A 276 -14.81 1.44 3.28
N ILE A 277 -14.38 0.66 4.27
CA ILE A 277 -14.61 0.93 5.71
C ILE A 277 -13.99 2.26 6.13
N ILE A 278 -12.73 2.51 5.77
CA ILE A 278 -12.04 3.76 6.10
C ILE A 278 -12.78 4.95 5.46
N ASN A 279 -13.20 4.82 4.21
CA ASN A 279 -13.90 5.88 3.51
C ASN A 279 -15.28 6.17 4.12
N GLU A 280 -15.98 5.15 4.64
CA GLU A 280 -17.24 5.33 5.38
C GLU A 280 -17.02 6.05 6.71
N GLU A 281 -16.01 5.64 7.49
CA GLU A 281 -15.66 6.30 8.75
C GLU A 281 -15.22 7.75 8.54
N ARG A 282 -14.46 8.04 7.49
CA ARG A 282 -14.09 9.42 7.12
C ARG A 282 -15.30 10.28 6.81
N ARG A 283 -16.27 9.77 6.04
CA ARG A 283 -17.53 10.49 5.78
C ARG A 283 -18.28 10.76 7.08
N ARG A 284 -18.34 9.78 7.99
CA ARG A 284 -18.98 9.93 9.31
C ARG A 284 -18.30 11.01 10.16
N LEU A 285 -16.98 11.16 10.05
CA LEU A 285 -16.16 12.14 10.78
C LEU A 285 -15.98 13.47 10.03
N ASN A 286 -16.60 13.64 8.85
CA ASN A 286 -16.40 14.79 7.95
C ASN A 286 -14.93 15.03 7.56
N ILE A 287 -14.14 13.97 7.44
CA ILE A 287 -12.78 14.02 6.88
C ILE A 287 -12.89 13.95 5.35
N PRO A 288 -12.27 14.89 4.59
CA PRO A 288 -12.31 14.89 3.14
C PRO A 288 -11.86 13.58 2.49
N LEU A 289 -12.55 13.21 1.41
CA LEU A 289 -12.14 12.13 0.52
C LEU A 289 -11.50 12.75 -0.72
N GLU A 290 -10.18 12.65 -0.82
CA GLU A 290 -9.36 13.17 -1.92
C GLU A 290 -9.14 12.17 -3.07
#